data_AF-A0A386ZI23-F1
#
_entry.id   AF-A0A386ZI23-F1
#
_cell.length_a   1.000
_cell.length_b   1.000
_cell.length_c   1.000
_cell.angle_alpha   90.00
_cell.angle_beta   90.00
_cell.angle_gamma   90.00
#
_symmetry.space_group_name_H-M   'P 1'
#
loop_
_entity.id
_entity.type
_entity.pdbx_description
1 polymer ?
#
loop_
_entity_poly.entity_id
_entity_poly.type
_entity_poly.pdbx_seq_one_letter_code
_entity_poly.pdbx_strand_id
1 'polypeptide(L)'
;MRREPTALGHIDDEVTIAPEWDKAVCIRLARQLGYRLIWPPEYTRLTILDLVRETDVDAVITPSATHVDALTLDRLMHTCDVETACPRETFARYFGGRRGCPA
;
A
#
# COMPACT_ATOMS: atom_id res chain seq x y z
N MET A 1 -0.76 6.13 -21.34
CA MET A 1 -0.92 7.24 -20.38
C MET A 1 -2.15 6.90 -19.54
N ARG A 2 -2.00 6.10 -18.46
CA ARG A 2 -3.15 5.81 -17.58
C ARG A 2 -3.60 7.15 -16.99
N ARG A 3 -4.84 7.56 -17.26
CA ARG A 3 -5.35 8.91 -16.98
C ARG A 3 -5.59 9.18 -15.50
N GLU A 4 -5.58 8.14 -14.67
CA GLU A 4 -5.78 8.24 -13.23
C GLU A 4 -4.83 7.25 -12.53
N PRO A 5 -3.94 7.74 -11.64
CA PRO A 5 -3.09 6.85 -10.87
C PRO A 5 -3.98 6.04 -9.91
N THR A 6 -3.72 4.74 -9.81
CA THR A 6 -4.57 3.79 -9.08
C THR A 6 -3.87 3.32 -7.81
N ALA A 7 -4.60 3.29 -6.69
CA ALA A 7 -4.08 2.81 -5.42
C ALA A 7 -4.88 1.64 -4.88
N LEU A 8 -4.21 0.68 -4.24
CA LEU A 8 -4.84 -0.43 -3.52
C LEU A 8 -4.97 -0.10 -2.04
N GLY A 9 -6.15 -0.24 -1.47
CA GLY A 9 -6.37 -0.11 -0.02
C GLY A 9 -6.02 -1.40 0.72
N HIS A 10 -5.24 -1.30 1.79
CA HIS A 10 -4.88 -2.42 2.66
C HIS A 10 -5.09 -2.08 4.12
N ILE A 11 -5.84 -2.95 4.80
CA ILE A 11 -6.09 -2.92 6.24
C ILE A 11 -5.80 -4.33 6.75
N ASP A 12 -4.95 -4.40 7.77
CA ASP A 12 -4.75 -5.63 8.53
C ASP A 12 -5.85 -5.79 9.58
N ASP A 13 -6.64 -6.86 9.45
CA ASP A 13 -7.74 -7.22 10.35
C ASP A 13 -7.27 -7.62 11.75
N GLU A 14 -6.01 -8.05 11.91
CA GLU A 14 -5.45 -8.42 13.23
C GLU A 14 -5.08 -7.19 14.06
N VAL A 15 -4.77 -6.07 13.40
CA VAL A 15 -4.31 -4.83 14.04
C VAL A 15 -5.42 -3.79 14.14
N THR A 16 -6.40 -3.83 13.23
CA THR A 16 -7.49 -2.85 13.22
C THR A 16 -8.41 -2.99 14.43
N ILE A 17 -8.76 -1.86 15.03
CA ILE A 17 -9.76 -1.78 16.12
C ILE A 17 -11.09 -1.20 15.58
N ALA A 18 -11.04 -0.52 14.42
CA ALA A 18 -12.16 0.17 13.82
C ALA A 18 -12.03 0.15 12.28
N PRO A 19 -12.35 -0.97 11.62
CA PRO A 19 -12.09 -1.17 10.19
C PRO A 19 -12.82 -0.14 9.32
N GLU A 20 -14.01 0.32 9.71
CA GLU A 20 -14.75 1.35 8.99
C GLU A 20 -14.04 2.72 9.05
N TRP A 21 -13.43 3.04 10.19
CA TRP A 21 -12.66 4.27 10.37
C TRP A 21 -11.38 4.23 9.56
N ASP A 22 -10.63 3.13 9.65
CA ASP A 22 -9.39 2.92 8.90
C ASP A 22 -9.64 2.99 7.38
N LYS A 23 -10.75 2.40 6.92
CA LYS A 23 -11.21 2.50 5.53
C LYS A 23 -11.54 3.93 5.14
N ALA A 24 -12.25 4.68 6.00
CA ALA A 24 -12.60 6.07 5.74
C ALA A 24 -11.35 6.97 5.65
N VAL A 25 -10.36 6.74 6.52
CA VAL A 25 -9.07 7.44 6.50
C VAL A 25 -8.32 7.15 5.19
N CYS A 26 -8.25 5.90 4.76
CA CYS A 26 -7.62 5.51 3.49
C CYS A 26 -8.33 6.14 2.27
N ILE A 27 -9.66 6.11 2.25
CA ILE A 27 -10.47 6.76 1.20
C ILE A 27 -10.17 8.26 1.15
N ARG A 28 -10.09 8.91 2.31
CA ARG A 28 -9.79 10.34 2.38
C ARG A 28 -8.38 10.65 1.87
N LEU A 29 -7.38 9.86 2.27
CA LEU A 29 -6.01 10.02 1.81
C LEU A 29 -5.90 9.84 0.29
N ALA A 30 -6.49 8.78 -0.26
CA ALA A 30 -6.49 8.52 -1.71
C ALA A 30 -7.10 9.69 -2.49
N ARG A 31 -8.23 10.23 -2.03
CA ARG A 31 -8.88 11.40 -2.65
C ARG A 31 -8.03 12.66 -2.56
N GLN A 32 -7.29 12.87 -1.46
CA GLN A 32 -6.40 14.01 -1.32
C GLN A 32 -5.19 13.93 -2.26
N LEU A 33 -4.70 12.72 -2.52
CA LEU A 33 -3.57 12.48 -3.40
C LEU A 33 -3.97 12.34 -4.88
N GLY A 34 -5.27 12.24 -5.17
CA GLY A 34 -5.80 12.07 -6.52
C GLY A 34 -5.72 10.63 -7.05
N TYR A 35 -5.54 9.64 -6.16
CA TYR A 35 -5.56 8.22 -6.53
C TYR A 35 -6.99 7.69 -6.58
N ARG A 36 -7.26 6.83 -7.56
CA ARG A 36 -8.45 5.98 -7.58
C ARG A 36 -8.22 4.76 -6.68
N LEU A 37 -8.87 4.74 -5.53
CA LEU A 37 -8.73 3.66 -4.55
C LEU A 37 -9.54 2.42 -4.96
N ILE A 38 -8.87 1.28 -5.02
CA ILE A 38 -9.45 -0.05 -5.22
C ILE A 38 -9.34 -0.81 -3.90
N TRP A 39 -10.45 -1.41 -3.47
CA TRP A 39 -10.45 -2.33 -2.34
C TRP A 39 -10.50 -3.77 -2.87
N PRO A 40 -9.64 -4.68 -2.39
CA PRO A 40 -9.75 -6.08 -2.73
C PRO A 40 -11.07 -6.67 -2.20
N PRO A 41 -11.60 -7.73 -2.83
CA PRO A 41 -12.78 -8.41 -2.34
C PRO A 41 -12.51 -9.04 -0.96
N GLU A 42 -13.51 -8.99 -0.07
CA GLU A 42 -13.41 -9.37 1.36
C GLU A 42 -12.89 -10.81 1.60
N TYR A 43 -12.99 -11.70 0.61
CA TYR A 43 -12.63 -13.13 0.72
C TYR A 43 -11.42 -13.52 -0.12
N THR A 44 -10.55 -12.57 -0.46
CA THR A 44 -9.38 -12.86 -1.27
C THR A 44 -8.32 -13.59 -0.45
N ARG A 45 -7.82 -14.72 -0.96
CA ARG A 45 -6.69 -15.48 -0.38
C ARG A 45 -5.32 -15.02 -0.86
N LEU A 46 -5.31 -14.05 -1.79
CA LEU A 46 -4.09 -13.48 -2.34
C LEU A 46 -3.44 -12.57 -1.31
N THR A 47 -2.11 -12.59 -1.26
CA THR A 47 -1.36 -11.62 -0.47
C THR A 47 -1.51 -10.23 -1.09
N ILE A 48 -1.28 -9.18 -0.31
CA ILE A 48 -1.26 -7.81 -0.83
C ILE A 48 -0.27 -7.67 -2.00
N LEU A 49 0.88 -8.36 -1.94
CA LEU A 49 1.88 -8.33 -2.99
C LEU A 49 1.37 -8.94 -4.29
N ASP A 50 0.65 -10.06 -4.22
CA ASP A 50 0.06 -10.70 -5.40
C ASP A 50 -1.04 -9.83 -6.00
N LEU A 51 -1.87 -9.21 -5.16
CA LEU A 51 -2.88 -8.25 -5.63
C LEU A 51 -2.25 -7.06 -6.35
N VAL A 52 -1.17 -6.49 -5.82
CA VAL A 52 -0.44 -5.40 -6.46
C VAL A 52 0.09 -5.82 -7.83
N ARG A 53 0.63 -7.04 -7.94
CA ARG A 53 1.18 -7.60 -9.18
C ARG A 53 0.10 -7.90 -10.23
N GLU A 54 -1.01 -8.49 -9.82
CA GLU A 54 -2.14 -8.82 -10.71
C GLU A 54 -2.87 -7.56 -11.19
N THR A 55 -3.01 -6.57 -10.32
CA THR A 55 -3.80 -5.36 -10.61
C THR A 55 -2.97 -4.24 -11.22
N ASP A 56 -1.63 -4.33 -11.15
CA ASP A 56 -0.69 -3.33 -11.68
C ASP A 56 -1.05 -1.93 -11.18
N VAL A 57 -1.09 -1.78 -9.84
CA VAL A 57 -1.40 -0.50 -9.15
C VAL A 57 -0.14 0.32 -8.95
N ASP A 58 -0.31 1.64 -8.92
CA ASP A 58 0.80 2.59 -8.77
C ASP A 58 1.23 2.73 -7.31
N ALA A 59 0.27 2.64 -6.37
CA ALA A 59 0.51 2.79 -4.95
C ALA A 59 -0.34 1.85 -4.08
N VAL A 60 0.12 1.59 -2.86
CA VAL A 60 -0.65 0.97 -1.78
C VAL A 60 -0.91 2.02 -0.71
N ILE A 61 -2.17 2.15 -0.29
CA ILE A 61 -2.58 3.06 0.78
C ILE A 61 -3.01 2.23 1.99
N THR A 62 -2.44 2.54 3.15
CA THR A 62 -2.72 1.85 4.41
C THR A 62 -2.91 2.86 5.56
N PRO A 63 -3.73 2.59 6.58
CA PRO A 63 -3.99 3.57 7.63
C PRO A 63 -2.75 3.88 8.48
N SER A 64 -1.89 2.89 8.75
CA SER A 64 -0.60 3.06 9.42
C SER A 64 0.40 1.99 8.98
N ALA A 65 1.70 2.23 9.18
CA ALA A 65 2.74 1.24 8.88
C ALA A 65 2.57 -0.06 9.67
N THR A 66 1.87 -0.04 10.81
CA THR A 66 1.60 -1.22 11.64
C THR A 66 0.73 -2.27 10.94
N HIS A 67 -0.03 -1.90 9.89
CA HIS A 67 -0.84 -2.85 9.12
C HIS A 67 -0.03 -3.57 8.03
N VAL A 68 1.28 -3.32 7.94
CA VAL A 68 2.17 -3.98 6.97
C VAL A 68 3.41 -4.43 7.70
N ASP A 69 3.67 -5.74 7.71
CA ASP A 69 4.91 -6.26 8.28
C ASP A 69 6.13 -5.77 7.48
N ALA A 70 7.29 -5.66 8.14
CA ALA A 70 8.48 -5.08 7.54
C ALA A 70 8.95 -5.80 6.27
N LEU A 71 8.75 -7.12 6.17
CA LEU A 71 9.15 -7.90 5.00
C LEU A 71 8.21 -7.67 3.82
N THR A 72 6.90 -7.56 4.09
CA THR A 72 5.92 -7.18 3.07
C THR A 72 6.12 -5.75 2.62
N LEU A 73 6.41 -4.82 3.53
CA LEU A 73 6.71 -3.42 3.20
C LEU A 73 7.93 -3.32 2.26
N ASP A 74 9.03 -4.02 2.56
CA ASP A 74 10.22 -4.10 1.71
C ASP A 74 9.90 -4.57 0.28
N ARG A 75 9.11 -5.65 0.17
CA ARG A 75 8.68 -6.19 -1.13
C ARG A 75 7.77 -5.23 -1.90
N LEU A 76 6.89 -4.53 -1.20
CA LEU A 76 6.02 -3.51 -1.80
C LEU A 76 6.83 -2.33 -2.30
N MET A 77 7.78 -1.81 -1.52
CA MET A 77 8.67 -0.70 -1.93
C MET A 77 9.50 -1.02 -3.18
N HIS A 78 9.72 -2.30 -3.50
CA HIS A 78 10.35 -2.70 -4.77
C HIS A 78 9.39 -2.68 -5.98
N THR A 79 8.08 -2.69 -5.73
CA THR A 79 7.04 -2.87 -6.74
C THR A 79 6.24 -1.58 -6.99
N CYS A 80 5.78 -0.91 -5.94
CA CYS A 80 4.90 0.25 -5.94
C CYS A 80 5.26 1.22 -4.81
N ASP A 81 4.68 2.42 -4.83
CA ASP A 81 4.76 3.36 -3.70
C ASP A 81 3.88 2.86 -2.54
N VAL A 82 4.29 3.12 -1.29
CA VAL A 82 3.46 2.81 -0.11
C VAL A 82 3.20 4.09 0.67
N GLU A 83 1.92 4.41 0.85
CA GLU A 83 1.44 5.62 1.49
C GLU A 83 0.69 5.27 2.77
N THR A 84 1.11 5.86 3.90
CA THR A 84 0.48 5.66 5.21
C THR A 84 -0.26 6.92 5.63
N ALA A 85 -1.39 6.77 6.34
CA ALA A 85 -2.20 7.92 6.77
C ALA A 85 -1.76 8.51 8.11
N CYS A 86 -1.44 7.67 9.11
CA CYS A 86 -1.12 8.08 10.47
C CYS A 86 -0.06 7.17 11.14
N PRO A 87 1.17 7.64 11.39
CA PRO A 87 1.73 8.90 10.90
C PRO A 87 1.73 8.93 9.37
N ARG A 88 1.64 10.13 8.78
CA ARG A 88 1.70 10.27 7.32
C ARG A 88 3.14 10.09 6.86
N GLU A 89 3.46 8.89 6.38
CA GLU A 89 4.74 8.55 5.77
C GLU A 89 4.52 8.06 4.33
N THR A 90 5.35 8.58 3.43
CA THR A 90 5.39 8.19 2.02
C THR A 90 6.68 7.41 1.79
N PHE A 91 6.55 6.12 1.47
CA PHE A 91 7.66 5.26 1.08
C PHE A 91 7.69 5.16 -0.45
N ALA A 92 8.54 5.99 -1.06
CA ALA A 92 8.71 5.98 -2.51
C ALA A 92 9.36 4.68 -2.99
N ARG A 93 8.94 4.22 -4.16
CA ARG A 93 9.48 3.03 -4.81
C ARG A 93 11.00 3.14 -4.95
N TYR A 94 11.68 2.13 -4.42
CA TYR A 94 13.13 2.08 -4.45
C TYR A 94 13.61 1.41 -5.75
N PHE A 95 14.28 2.19 -6.60
CA PHE A 95 14.93 1.71 -7.83
C PHE A 95 16.41 1.31 -7.62
N GLY A 96 16.93 1.39 -6.39
CA GLY A 96 18.35 1.19 -6.11
C GLY A 96 18.75 -0.28 -6.01
N GLY A 97 19.60 -0.72 -6.93
CA GLY A 97 20.17 -2.06 -6.90
C GLY A 97 20.97 -2.31 -5.61
N ARG A 98 20.97 -3.57 -5.18
CA ARG A 98 21.95 -4.12 -4.23
C ARG A 98 23.37 -3.77 -4.71
N ARG A 99 23.91 -2.62 -4.31
CA ARG A 99 25.36 -2.46 -4.23
C ARG A 99 25.78 -3.29 -3.04
N GLY A 100 26.16 -4.54 -3.32
CA GLY A 100 26.78 -5.40 -2.33
C GLY A 100 27.87 -4.60 -1.62
N CYS A 101 27.86 -4.62 -0.30
CA CYS A 101 29.00 -4.17 0.48
C CYS A 101 30.19 -5.04 0.03
N PRO A 102 31.28 -4.46 -0.53
CA PRO A 102 32.51 -5.22 -0.67
C PRO A 102 33.01 -5.52 0.75
N ALA A 103 33.22 -6.81 1.03
CA ALA A 103 33.88 -7.29 2.23
C ALA A 103 35.36 -6.87 2.25
#